data_AF-A0A9P4R365-F1
#
_entry.id   AF-A0A9P4R365-F1
#
_cell.length_a   1.000
_cell.length_b   1.000
_cell.length_c   1.000
_cell.angle_alpha   90.00
_cell.angle_beta   90.00
_cell.angle_gamma   90.00
#
_symmetry.space_group_name_H-M   'P 1'
#
loop_
_entity.id
_entity.type
_entity.pdbx_description
1 polymer ?
#
loop_
_entity_poly.entity_id
_entity_poly.type
_entity_poly.pdbx_seq_one_letter_code
_entity_poly.pdbx_strand_id
1 'polypeptide(L)'
;TYGKMDGLGASGMSAFSSDPKTQVMRQIQQEAAMQNARMLVEKLNEHCFERCVPKPGSSLSSGEESCFTTCMEKYMTAWNTVSKQYVARIQKESQQGGSGGSSF
;
A
#
# COMPACT_ATOMS: atom_id res chain seq x y z
N THR A 1 -10.16 -52.24 28.06
CA THR A 1 -10.24 -51.09 28.98
C THR A 1 -10.09 -49.83 28.14
N TYR A 2 -11.18 -49.36 27.52
CA TYR A 2 -12.08 -48.28 27.98
C TYR A 2 -11.43 -46.89 28.04
N GLY A 3 -12.03 -45.93 27.33
CA GLY A 3 -11.81 -44.49 27.48
C GLY A 3 -11.90 -43.74 26.13
N LYS A 4 -13.09 -43.52 25.56
CA LYS A 4 -14.00 -42.34 25.77
C LYS A 4 -13.45 -41.09 25.05
N MET A 5 -13.82 -40.81 23.79
CA MET A 5 -15.01 -40.05 23.35
C MET A 5 -15.42 -38.92 24.30
N ASP A 6 -14.98 -37.68 24.01
CA ASP A 6 -15.65 -36.44 24.41
C ASP A 6 -15.28 -35.34 23.38
N GLY A 7 -16.22 -35.04 22.48
CA GLY A 7 -16.21 -33.80 21.72
C GLY A 7 -17.05 -32.77 22.47
N LEU A 8 -16.54 -31.55 22.69
CA LEU A 8 -17.32 -30.40 23.14
C LEU A 8 -16.64 -29.07 22.75
N GLY A 9 -17.40 -28.21 22.05
CA GLY A 9 -17.20 -26.75 21.97
C GLY A 9 -16.17 -26.27 20.95
N ALA A 10 -16.49 -25.98 19.69
CA ALA A 10 -17.57 -25.09 19.24
C ALA A 10 -17.70 -23.79 20.06
N SER A 11 -16.58 -23.23 20.53
CA SER A 11 -16.56 -21.93 21.22
C SER A 11 -15.27 -21.18 20.89
N GLY A 12 -15.20 -20.60 19.69
CA GLY A 12 -14.04 -19.77 19.32
C GLY A 12 -14.05 -19.23 17.90
N MET A 13 -14.93 -19.73 17.03
CA MET A 13 -15.01 -19.30 15.63
C MET A 13 -16.06 -18.19 15.39
N SER A 14 -16.66 -17.63 16.44
CA SER A 14 -17.80 -16.71 16.33
C SER A 14 -17.46 -15.21 16.48
N ALA A 15 -16.18 -14.83 16.53
CA ALA A 15 -15.79 -13.42 16.71
C ALA A 15 -15.61 -12.62 15.40
N PHE A 16 -15.84 -13.22 14.23
CA PHE A 16 -16.06 -12.48 12.99
C PHE A 16 -17.52 -12.57 12.57
N SER A 17 -18.41 -12.06 13.42
CA SER A 17 -19.68 -11.55 12.91
C SER A 17 -19.34 -10.47 11.89
N SER A 18 -19.71 -10.73 10.65
CA SER A 18 -19.56 -9.87 9.48
C SER A 18 -20.45 -8.63 9.62
N ASP A 19 -20.14 -7.75 10.58
CA ASP A 19 -20.77 -6.45 10.75
C ASP A 19 -20.72 -5.70 9.40
N PRO A 20 -21.87 -5.33 8.81
CA PRO A 20 -21.93 -4.60 7.55
C PRO A 20 -20.99 -3.38 7.52
N LYS A 21 -20.80 -2.69 8.66
CA LYS A 21 -19.85 -1.57 8.75
C LYS A 21 -18.40 -2.00 8.53
N THR A 22 -18.00 -3.13 9.10
CA THR A 22 -16.65 -3.69 8.91
C THR A 22 -16.42 -4.10 7.45
N GLN A 23 -17.43 -4.65 6.78
CA GLN A 23 -17.36 -4.98 5.36
C GLN A 23 -17.20 -3.73 4.49
N VAL A 24 -18.00 -2.68 4.73
CA VAL A 24 -17.90 -1.40 4.02
C VAL A 24 -16.54 -0.73 4.26
N MET A 25 -16.04 -0.72 5.50
CA MET A 25 -14.72 -0.15 5.81
C MET A 25 -13.59 -0.88 5.08
N ARG A 26 -13.65 -2.20 4.96
CA ARG A 26 -12.67 -2.97 4.17
C ARG A 26 -12.73 -2.61 2.69
N GLN A 27 -13.94 -2.47 2.13
CA GLN A 27 -14.12 -2.06 0.74
C GLN A 27 -13.53 -0.67 0.48
N ILE A 28 -13.80 0.31 1.35
CA ILE A 28 -13.24 1.66 1.26
C ILE A 28 -11.70 1.62 1.32
N GLN A 29 -11.12 0.84 2.24
CA GLN A 29 -9.66 0.71 2.33
C GLN A 29 -9.05 0.11 1.07
N GLN A 30 -9.70 -0.91 0.49
CA GLN A 30 -9.23 -1.52 -0.76
C GLN A 30 -9.31 -0.54 -1.93
N GLU A 31 -10.39 0.25 -2.02
CA GLU A 31 -10.54 1.27 -3.05
C GLU A 31 -9.49 2.38 -2.91
N ALA A 32 -9.26 2.87 -1.69
CA ALA A 32 -8.21 3.84 -1.42
C ALA A 32 -6.82 3.31 -1.79
N ALA A 33 -6.52 2.05 -1.48
CA ALA A 33 -5.26 1.42 -1.88
C ALA A 33 -5.11 1.35 -3.40
N MET A 34 -6.16 0.99 -4.13
CA MET A 34 -6.16 0.98 -5.59
C MET A 34 -5.97 2.39 -6.18
N GLN A 35 -6.63 3.41 -5.63
CA GLN A 35 -6.46 4.79 -6.06
C GLN A 35 -5.03 5.29 -5.84
N ASN A 36 -4.45 5.00 -4.68
CA ASN A 36 -3.05 5.34 -4.39
C ASN A 36 -2.07 4.68 -5.37
N ALA A 37 -2.29 3.40 -5.71
CA ALA A 37 -1.47 2.71 -6.70
C ALA A 37 -1.62 3.32 -8.09
N ARG A 38 -2.83 3.70 -8.50
CA ARG A 38 -3.07 4.38 -9.79
C ARG A 38 -2.33 5.71 -9.86
N MET A 39 -2.43 6.54 -8.83
CA MET A 39 -1.71 7.82 -8.78
C MET A 39 -0.19 7.65 -8.89
N LEU A 40 0.36 6.61 -8.26
CA LEU A 40 1.79 6.30 -8.39
C LEU A 40 2.16 5.97 -9.84
N VAL A 41 1.37 5.12 -10.51
CA VAL A 41 1.60 4.74 -11.91
C VAL A 41 1.46 5.95 -12.83
N GLU A 42 0.45 6.79 -12.63
CA GLU A 42 0.25 8.03 -13.40
C GLU A 42 1.47 8.96 -13.27
N LYS A 43 1.96 9.19 -12.05
CA LYS A 43 3.12 10.05 -11.81
C LYS A 43 4.42 9.47 -12.37
N LEU A 44 4.60 8.16 -12.27
CA LEU A 44 5.72 7.46 -12.89
C LEU A 44 5.68 7.59 -14.41
N ASN A 45 4.50 7.42 -15.02
CA ASN A 45 4.32 7.56 -16.47
C ASN A 45 4.61 8.99 -16.94
N GLU A 46 4.03 10.00 -16.28
CA GLU A 46 4.30 11.42 -16.57
C GLU A 46 5.81 11.71 -16.51
N HIS A 47 6.46 11.31 -15.41
CA HIS A 47 7.88 11.59 -15.18
C HIS A 47 8.78 10.90 -16.21
N CYS A 48 8.57 9.60 -16.44
CA CYS A 48 9.42 8.85 -17.36
C CYS A 48 9.15 9.22 -18.82
N PHE A 49 7.92 9.57 -19.18
CA PHE A 49 7.61 10.05 -20.52
C PHE A 49 8.33 11.38 -20.82
N GLU A 50 8.23 12.36 -19.92
CA GLU A 50 8.92 13.65 -20.05
C GLU A 50 10.43 13.49 -20.20
N ARG A 51 11.03 12.54 -19.49
CA ARG A 51 12.48 12.34 -19.49
C ARG A 51 13.00 11.50 -20.65
N CYS A 52 12.21 10.53 -21.13
CA CYS A 52 12.69 9.53 -22.08
C CYS A 52 12.15 9.70 -23.49
N VAL A 53 11.08 10.47 -23.72
CA VAL A 53 10.41 10.57 -25.04
C VAL A 53 10.55 11.99 -25.61
N PRO A 54 11.69 12.34 -26.23
CA PRO A 54 11.93 13.68 -26.77
C PRO A 54 11.10 14.00 -28.03
N LYS A 55 10.65 12.96 -28.76
CA LYS A 55 9.82 13.11 -29.95
C LYS A 55 8.66 12.10 -29.88
N PRO A 56 7.49 12.52 -29.37
CA PRO A 56 6.32 11.65 -29.30
C PRO A 56 5.92 11.10 -30.68
N GLY A 57 5.64 9.80 -30.74
CA GLY A 57 5.19 9.11 -31.94
C GLY A 57 4.15 8.04 -31.60
N SER A 58 3.74 7.26 -32.60
CA SER A 58 2.80 6.14 -32.42
C SER A 58 3.40 4.95 -31.68
N SER A 59 4.72 4.92 -31.51
CA SER A 59 5.47 3.85 -30.84
C SER A 59 6.74 4.43 -30.23
N LEU A 60 7.23 3.80 -29.18
CA LEU A 60 8.56 4.08 -28.64
C LEU A 60 9.62 3.45 -29.54
N SER A 61 10.72 4.17 -29.77
CA SER A 61 11.93 3.57 -30.32
C SER A 61 12.61 2.69 -29.27
N SER A 62 13.48 1.77 -29.70
CA SER A 62 14.22 0.89 -28.77
C SER A 62 15.03 1.64 -27.72
N GLY A 63 15.56 2.82 -28.06
CA GLY A 63 16.24 3.70 -27.11
C GLY A 63 15.30 4.31 -26.07
N GLU A 64 14.11 4.74 -26.49
CA GLU A 64 13.07 5.27 -25.60
C GLU A 64 12.54 4.16 -24.68
N GLU A 65 12.29 2.95 -25.17
CA GLU A 65 11.88 1.79 -24.36
C GLU A 65 12.91 1.43 -23.28
N SER A 66 14.20 1.40 -23.66
CA SER A 66 15.29 1.13 -22.72
C SER A 66 15.43 2.22 -21.66
N CYS A 67 15.34 3.50 -22.06
CA CYS A 67 15.31 4.63 -21.14
C CYS A 67 14.12 4.53 -20.19
N PHE A 68 12.92 4.27 -20.72
CA PHE A 68 11.68 4.21 -19.96
C PHE A 68 11.75 3.08 -18.92
N THR A 69 12.19 1.89 -19.31
CA THR A 69 12.42 0.74 -18.39
C THR A 69 13.36 1.12 -17.26
N THR A 70 14.52 1.70 -17.60
CA THR A 70 15.51 2.15 -16.61
C THR A 70 14.96 3.25 -15.71
N CYS A 71 14.16 4.17 -16.25
CA CYS A 71 13.52 5.24 -15.50
C CYS A 71 12.54 4.69 -14.48
N MET A 72 11.67 3.76 -14.87
CA MET A 72 10.68 3.15 -13.98
C MET A 72 11.36 2.44 -12.80
N GLU A 73 12.41 1.66 -13.05
CA GLU A 73 13.17 0.97 -12.01
C GLU A 73 13.80 1.94 -10.99
N LYS A 74 14.41 3.02 -11.48
CA LYS A 74 14.99 4.07 -10.63
C LYS A 74 13.92 4.82 -9.85
N TYR A 75 12.80 5.15 -10.50
CA TYR A 75 11.68 5.85 -9.86
C TYR A 75 11.10 5.03 -8.71
N MET A 76 10.82 3.74 -8.95
CA MET A 76 10.29 2.84 -7.93
C MET A 76 11.28 2.62 -6.78
N THR A 77 12.57 2.54 -7.07
CA THR A 77 13.62 2.44 -6.04
C THR A 77 13.67 3.69 -5.15
N ALA A 78 13.61 4.87 -5.77
CA ALA A 78 13.57 6.14 -5.05
C ALA A 78 12.28 6.27 -4.22
N TRP A 79 11.13 5.99 -4.82
CA TRP A 79 9.83 6.03 -4.14
C TRP A 79 9.79 5.11 -2.92
N ASN A 80 10.25 3.85 -3.05
CA ASN A 80 10.30 2.91 -1.94
C ASN A 80 11.19 3.40 -0.79
N THR A 81 12.34 4.00 -1.12
CA THR A 81 13.27 4.53 -0.13
C THR A 81 12.64 5.71 0.61
N VAL A 82 12.09 6.68 -0.11
CA VAL A 82 11.45 7.86 0.47
C VAL A 82 10.21 7.47 1.29
N SER A 83 9.38 6.56 0.77
CA SER A 83 8.17 6.06 1.44
C SER A 83 8.48 5.43 2.79
N LYS A 84 9.50 4.55 2.86
CA LYS A 84 9.94 3.95 4.14
C LYS A 84 10.39 4.99 5.15
N GLN A 85 11.20 5.96 4.74
CA GLN A 85 11.68 7.03 5.63
C GLN A 85 10.54 7.93 6.11
N TYR A 86 9.63 8.28 5.21
CA TYR A 86 8.46 9.11 5.50
C TYR A 86 7.53 8.44 6.52
N VAL A 87 7.19 7.16 6.32
CA VAL A 87 6.36 6.40 7.26
C VAL A 87 7.04 6.25 8.62
N ALA A 88 8.35 5.95 8.66
CA ALA A 88 9.10 5.85 9.91
C ALA A 88 9.06 7.17 10.71
N ARG A 89 9.16 8.32 10.02
CA ARG A 89 9.01 9.64 10.63
C ARG A 89 7.62 9.86 11.21
N ILE A 90 6.56 9.58 10.45
CA ILE A 90 5.17 9.75 10.92
C ILE A 90 4.91 8.91 12.16
N GLN A 91 5.35 7.64 12.18
CA GLN A 91 5.16 6.76 13.32
C GLN A 91 5.85 7.31 14.58
N LYS A 92 7.08 7.83 14.43
CA LYS A 92 7.81 8.46 15.54
C LYS A 92 7.10 9.71 16.07
N GLU A 93 6.58 10.55 15.19
CA GLU A 93 5.83 11.77 15.57
C GLU A 93 4.50 11.42 16.25
N SER A 94 3.79 10.39 15.77
CA SER A 94 2.53 9.94 16.36
C SER A 94 2.69 9.39 17.79
N GLN A 95 3.84 8.80 18.12
CA GLN A 95 4.14 8.29 19.47
C GLN A 95 4.54 9.42 20.43
N GLN A 96 5.17 10.49 19.94
CA GLN A 96 5.58 11.62 20.77
C GLN A 96 4.42 12.57 21.11
N GLY A 97 3.36 12.61 20.28
CA GLY A 97 2.14 13.39 20.56
C GLY A 97 1.17 12.77 21.57
N GLY A 98 1.40 11.51 22.02
CA GLY A 98 0.50 10.77 22.90
C GLY A 98 0.78 10.88 24.41
N SER A 99 1.89 11.51 24.82
CA SER A 99 2.35 11.51 26.22
C SER A 99 2.10 12.81 26.99
N GLY A 100 1.25 13.72 26.47
CA GLY A 100 1.01 15.04 27.06
C GLY A 100 -0.38 15.27 27.68
N GLY A 101 -1.25 14.25 27.76
CA GLY A 101 -2.67 14.43 28.05
C GLY A 101 -3.25 13.48 29.09
N SER A 102 -2.68 13.43 30.30
CA SER A 102 -3.32 12.82 31.47
C SER A 102 -2.62 13.23 32.76
N SER A 103 -2.71 14.52 33.11
CA SER A 103 -2.36 15.04 34.43
C SER A 103 -3.27 16.22 34.79
N PHE A 104 -4.58 15.99 34.86
CA PHE A 104 -5.52 16.73 35.70
C PHE A 104 -6.58 15.75 36.20
#